data_AF-A0A929HBI1-F1
#
_entry.id   AF-A0A929HBI1-F1
#
_cell.length_a   1.000
_cell.length_b   1.000
_cell.length_c   1.000
_cell.angle_alpha   90.00
_cell.angle_beta   90.00
_cell.angle_gamma   90.00
#
_symmetry.space_group_name_H-M   'P 1'
#
loop_
_entity.id
_entity.type
_entity.pdbx_description
1 polymer ?
#
loop_
_entity_poly.entity_id
_entity_poly.type
_entity_poly.pdbx_seq_one_letter_code
_entity_poly.pdbx_strand_id
1 'polypeptide(L)'
;FWKTGSRDFLKPFLPEEVYSQVKTKGIFVDGMNKLMQRIFELPGILEIEDLLEWDDKRRAKFLEEQTDIAKTETKRFDQLVRMYKLLHLKYNLGFQEMRHQLKQAINSGFPEMEQLLADLEICDTHQCLDSLLTHLEGLQQIILSEEKFEAKEDIYYKRHIAVDIPSVYGRYRERKFDALGLTFRLENLANLYLERLPETVNLSFITRATFISIIKCLRLYLRALNIDGIRSRRLETYLDLLSSSIGIKRFSYTQYLDIFRGLSDGVKDVIYTYYTNIHQNNLSIIIPQIGDINLLTKYRAQWDDNDANVSILRLSEAFFRNLIAGTFGLQHLDNFITRIMQTLESQKEVFDEENLDLLMTYNPENAISFLHNSNINTRNLIQLGNKGYNLTQLASDNKPVPHGFIITTEIFRCWPVVNKFQKARDEFMRQLRKSLSELENLTGHQFAYSKNPLLVSVRSGAAISMPGMMATIHNVGLNQDIVEEFAKSSGKKYLAWDNYRRFLQSWAMTEGMKREQFQALMNNAKARHNVEVKKAFTPAQMKELALDYQKTIRSVGIGIPDDPWLQLTGAVEMVFDSWNAVKTREYRALMDASDSWGTAVIIQTMVY
;
A
#
# COMPACT_ATOMS: atom_id res chain seq x y z
N PHE A 1 -19.60 -6.58 37.58
CA PHE A 1 -20.34 -7.02 38.79
C PHE A 1 -20.33 -8.54 38.94
N TRP A 2 -21.06 -9.31 38.12
CA TRP A 2 -21.17 -10.76 38.33
C TRP A 2 -19.84 -11.54 38.26
N LYS A 3 -18.82 -11.08 37.51
CA LYS A 3 -17.46 -11.66 37.56
C LYS A 3 -16.76 -11.48 38.91
N THR A 4 -16.82 -10.27 39.47
CA THR A 4 -15.99 -9.85 40.60
C THR A 4 -16.70 -9.89 41.94
N GLY A 5 -18.05 -9.89 41.95
CA GLY A 5 -18.86 -9.71 43.16
C GLY A 5 -18.78 -8.28 43.74
N SER A 6 -17.92 -7.41 43.21
CA SER A 6 -17.80 -6.01 43.66
C SER A 6 -18.82 -5.13 42.96
N ARG A 7 -19.57 -4.37 43.78
CA ARG A 7 -20.50 -3.33 43.32
C ARG A 7 -19.82 -2.08 42.82
N ASP A 8 -18.52 -1.87 43.07
CA ASP A 8 -17.81 -0.62 42.71
C ASP A 8 -17.88 -0.32 41.21
N PHE A 9 -17.85 -1.35 40.38
CA PHE A 9 -18.02 -1.26 38.93
C PHE A 9 -19.39 -0.77 38.47
N LEU A 10 -20.40 -0.75 39.36
CA LEU A 10 -21.75 -0.25 39.06
C LEU A 10 -21.93 1.22 39.45
N LYS A 11 -21.01 1.80 40.22
CA LYS A 11 -21.12 3.18 40.75
C LYS A 11 -21.34 4.24 39.66
N PRO A 12 -20.69 4.19 38.48
CA PRO A 12 -20.93 5.18 37.41
C PRO A 12 -22.31 5.06 36.75
N PHE A 13 -23.00 3.93 36.92
CA PHE A 13 -24.20 3.58 36.14
C PHE A 13 -25.50 3.61 36.96
N LEU A 14 -25.40 3.80 38.29
CA LEU A 14 -26.53 3.75 39.21
C LEU A 14 -26.61 5.04 40.03
N PRO A 15 -27.82 5.61 40.23
CA PRO A 15 -28.05 6.64 41.25
C PRO A 15 -27.63 6.16 42.65
N GLU A 16 -27.21 7.07 43.54
CA GLU A 16 -26.70 6.71 44.88
C GLU A 16 -27.71 5.91 45.70
N GLU A 17 -29.00 6.24 45.59
CA GLU A 17 -30.08 5.56 46.30
C GLU A 17 -30.21 4.09 45.87
N VAL A 18 -30.00 3.82 44.57
CA VAL A 18 -30.05 2.46 44.01
C VAL A 18 -28.75 1.71 44.34
N TYR A 19 -27.60 2.37 44.21
CA TYR A 19 -26.28 1.79 44.52
C TYR A 19 -26.20 1.29 45.97
N SER A 20 -26.75 2.06 46.92
CA SER A 20 -26.78 1.70 48.34
C SER A 20 -27.55 0.39 48.63
N GLN A 21 -28.53 0.07 47.79
CA GLN A 21 -29.41 -1.11 47.92
C GLN A 21 -28.88 -2.35 47.18
N VAL A 22 -27.83 -2.22 46.37
CA VAL A 22 -27.25 -3.35 45.62
C VAL A 22 -26.59 -4.32 46.59
N LYS A 23 -27.17 -5.53 46.67
CA LYS A 23 -26.60 -6.66 47.43
C LYS A 23 -25.52 -7.36 46.61
N THR A 24 -24.40 -7.70 47.24
CA THR A 24 -23.27 -8.43 46.62
C THR A 24 -23.35 -9.95 46.80
N LYS A 25 -24.36 -10.45 47.53
CA LYS A 25 -24.64 -11.87 47.76
C LYS A 25 -26.13 -12.14 47.71
N GLY A 26 -26.50 -13.40 47.48
CA GLY A 26 -27.87 -13.89 47.50
C GLY A 26 -28.28 -14.60 46.22
N ILE A 27 -29.55 -15.00 46.16
CA ILE A 27 -30.09 -15.89 45.13
C ILE A 27 -29.87 -15.43 43.68
N PHE A 28 -29.74 -14.11 43.45
CA PHE A 28 -29.52 -13.53 42.12
C PHE A 28 -28.05 -13.19 41.81
N VAL A 29 -27.14 -13.44 42.76
CA VAL A 29 -25.73 -13.06 42.66
C VAL A 29 -24.82 -14.27 42.77
N ASP A 30 -25.05 -15.16 43.74
CA ASP A 30 -24.11 -16.24 44.07
C ASP A 30 -23.98 -17.26 42.93
N GLY A 31 -25.12 -17.68 42.35
CA GLY A 31 -25.14 -18.61 41.22
C GLY A 31 -24.49 -18.03 39.96
N MET A 32 -24.80 -16.77 39.64
CA MET A 32 -24.20 -16.05 38.51
C MET A 32 -22.70 -15.81 38.72
N ASN A 33 -22.26 -15.50 39.95
CA ASN A 33 -20.86 -15.27 40.26
C ASN A 33 -20.04 -16.53 40.09
N LYS A 34 -20.54 -17.66 40.61
CA LYS A 34 -19.93 -18.98 40.43
C LYS A 34 -19.84 -19.38 38.96
N LEU A 35 -20.92 -19.14 38.19
CA LEU A 35 -20.95 -19.41 36.76
C LEU A 35 -19.91 -18.56 36.01
N MET A 36 -19.86 -17.25 36.29
CA MET A 36 -18.91 -16.34 35.66
C MET A 36 -17.45 -16.71 35.95
N GLN A 37 -17.12 -17.13 37.17
CA GLN A 37 -15.77 -17.61 37.50
C GLN A 37 -15.36 -18.79 36.61
N ARG A 38 -16.21 -19.81 36.48
CA ARG A 38 -15.95 -20.98 35.62
C ARG A 38 -15.81 -20.64 34.15
N ILE A 39 -16.56 -19.66 33.67
CA ILE A 39 -16.51 -19.21 32.27
C ILE A 39 -15.14 -18.61 31.95
N PHE A 40 -14.58 -17.82 32.86
CA PHE A 40 -13.24 -17.23 32.69
C PHE A 40 -12.09 -18.24 32.92
N GLU A 41 -12.40 -19.47 33.31
CA GLU A 41 -11.44 -20.59 33.33
C GLU A 41 -11.44 -21.36 31.99
N LEU A 42 -12.39 -21.09 31.09
CA LEU A 42 -12.45 -21.77 29.79
C LEU A 42 -11.35 -21.28 28.83
N PRO A 43 -10.73 -22.19 28.06
CA PRO A 43 -9.79 -21.81 27.01
C PRO A 43 -10.53 -21.00 25.93
N GLY A 44 -10.09 -19.76 25.73
CA GLY A 44 -10.64 -18.83 24.72
C GLY A 44 -11.56 -17.74 25.26
N ILE A 45 -11.76 -17.62 26.59
CA ILE A 45 -12.49 -16.51 27.21
C ILE A 45 -11.59 -15.85 28.28
N LEU A 46 -10.97 -14.72 27.92
CA LEU A 46 -10.07 -13.93 28.77
C LEU A 46 -10.75 -12.63 29.24
N GLU A 47 -11.52 -12.01 28.34
CA GLU A 47 -12.23 -10.74 28.55
C GLU A 47 -13.75 -10.91 28.40
N ILE A 48 -14.54 -9.88 28.74
CA ILE A 48 -16.03 -9.96 28.67
C ILE A 48 -16.48 -9.97 27.20
N GLU A 49 -15.71 -9.30 26.35
CA GLU A 49 -15.90 -9.15 24.92
C GLU A 49 -15.84 -10.50 24.19
N ASP A 50 -15.05 -11.45 24.69
CA ASP A 50 -14.96 -12.82 24.14
C ASP A 50 -16.31 -13.57 24.21
N LEU A 51 -17.23 -13.15 25.09
CA LEU A 51 -18.59 -13.70 25.14
C LEU A 51 -19.40 -13.41 23.86
N LEU A 52 -19.04 -12.38 23.09
CA LEU A 52 -19.68 -12.05 21.82
C LEU A 52 -19.46 -13.17 20.79
N GLU A 53 -18.25 -13.71 20.74
CA GLU A 53 -17.85 -14.77 19.81
C GLU A 53 -18.20 -16.19 20.30
N TRP A 54 -18.67 -16.32 21.55
CA TRP A 54 -18.98 -17.62 22.12
C TRP A 54 -20.18 -18.28 21.43
N ASP A 55 -19.90 -19.33 20.65
CA ASP A 55 -20.87 -20.10 19.87
C ASP A 55 -22.06 -20.60 20.71
N ASP A 56 -23.28 -20.48 20.15
CA ASP A 56 -24.52 -20.80 20.86
C ASP A 56 -24.63 -22.29 21.23
N LYS A 57 -24.14 -23.20 20.38
CA LYS A 57 -24.19 -24.65 20.65
C LYS A 57 -23.17 -25.04 21.72
N ARG A 58 -21.95 -24.50 21.64
CA ARG A 58 -20.89 -24.71 22.65
C ARG A 58 -21.30 -24.13 24.00
N ARG A 59 -21.90 -22.94 24.00
CA ARG A 59 -22.42 -22.30 25.23
C ARG A 59 -23.56 -23.12 25.84
N ALA A 60 -24.53 -23.57 25.03
CA ALA A 60 -25.62 -24.41 25.52
C ALA A 60 -25.09 -25.69 26.18
N LYS A 61 -24.14 -26.38 25.54
CA LYS A 61 -23.50 -27.58 26.09
C LYS A 61 -22.79 -27.29 27.42
N PHE A 62 -21.99 -26.23 27.48
CA PHE A 62 -21.30 -25.84 28.73
C PHE A 62 -22.29 -25.54 29.87
N LEU A 63 -23.41 -24.87 29.56
CA LEU A 63 -24.43 -24.53 30.56
C LEU A 63 -25.20 -25.76 31.06
N GLU A 64 -25.39 -26.79 30.22
CA GLU A 64 -26.01 -28.07 30.61
C GLU A 64 -25.12 -28.88 31.56
N GLU A 65 -23.79 -28.75 31.45
CA GLU A 65 -22.82 -29.42 32.32
C GLU A 65 -22.80 -28.85 33.77
N GLN A 66 -23.42 -27.69 34.00
CA GLN A 66 -23.44 -27.03 35.32
C GLN A 66 -24.56 -27.59 36.22
N THR A 67 -24.35 -28.78 36.77
CA THR A 67 -25.35 -29.50 37.59
C THR A 67 -25.58 -28.91 38.98
N ASP A 68 -24.64 -28.12 39.50
CA ASP A 68 -24.65 -27.54 40.84
C ASP A 68 -25.11 -26.07 40.87
N ILE A 69 -25.56 -25.53 39.74
CA ILE A 69 -26.13 -24.20 39.60
C ILE A 69 -27.60 -24.36 39.20
N ALA A 70 -28.49 -23.57 39.82
CA ALA A 70 -29.91 -23.65 39.51
C ALA A 70 -30.17 -23.38 38.01
N LYS A 71 -31.02 -24.19 37.37
CA LYS A 71 -31.35 -24.06 35.93
C LYS A 71 -31.90 -22.68 35.56
N THR A 72 -32.53 -21.99 36.50
CA THR A 72 -33.00 -20.61 36.33
C THR A 72 -31.85 -19.61 36.16
N GLU A 73 -30.72 -19.83 36.84
CA GLU A 73 -29.54 -18.97 36.78
C GLU A 73 -28.75 -19.23 35.48
N THR A 74 -28.59 -20.49 35.06
CA THR A 74 -27.95 -20.81 33.78
C THR A 74 -28.75 -20.26 32.59
N LYS A 75 -30.09 -20.35 32.66
CA LYS A 75 -30.98 -19.71 31.69
C LYS A 75 -30.89 -18.17 31.72
N ARG A 76 -30.81 -17.56 32.92
CA ARG A 76 -30.64 -16.11 33.04
C ARG A 76 -29.33 -15.65 32.41
N PHE A 77 -28.24 -16.38 32.65
CA PHE A 77 -26.95 -16.10 32.03
C PHE A 77 -27.03 -16.18 30.50
N ASP A 78 -27.61 -17.24 29.93
CA ASP A 78 -27.76 -17.35 28.48
C ASP A 78 -28.56 -16.18 27.89
N GLN A 79 -29.62 -15.77 28.57
CA GLN A 79 -30.41 -14.59 28.19
C GLN A 79 -29.61 -13.28 28.32
N LEU A 80 -28.76 -13.14 29.33
CA LEU A 80 -27.90 -11.97 29.51
C LEU A 80 -26.83 -11.89 28.43
N VAL A 81 -26.20 -13.02 28.06
CA VAL A 81 -25.25 -13.09 26.93
C VAL A 81 -25.98 -12.73 25.64
N ARG A 82 -27.17 -13.28 25.41
CA ARG A 82 -27.98 -12.93 24.25
C ARG A 82 -28.35 -11.45 24.21
N MET A 83 -28.74 -10.87 25.35
CA MET A 83 -29.02 -9.44 25.48
C MET A 83 -27.77 -8.62 25.22
N TYR A 84 -26.61 -9.01 25.76
CA TYR A 84 -25.34 -8.34 25.53
C TYR A 84 -24.95 -8.36 24.05
N LYS A 85 -25.06 -9.52 23.38
CA LYS A 85 -24.89 -9.63 21.92
C LYS A 85 -25.85 -8.71 21.17
N LEU A 86 -27.14 -8.67 21.53
CA LEU A 86 -28.12 -7.79 20.88
C LEU A 86 -27.87 -6.30 21.13
N LEU A 87 -27.43 -5.92 22.33
CA LEU A 87 -27.06 -4.54 22.65
C LEU A 87 -25.79 -4.15 21.91
N HIS A 88 -24.79 -5.02 21.86
CA HIS A 88 -23.57 -4.80 21.09
C HIS A 88 -23.91 -4.63 19.60
N LEU A 89 -24.71 -5.53 19.02
CA LEU A 89 -25.22 -5.44 17.65
C LEU A 89 -26.01 -4.15 17.36
N LYS A 90 -26.63 -3.54 18.37
CA LYS A 90 -27.37 -2.29 18.23
C LYS A 90 -26.44 -1.06 18.19
N TYR A 91 -25.28 -1.13 18.83
CA TYR A 91 -24.44 0.04 19.11
C TYR A 91 -23.02 -0.03 18.54
N ASN A 92 -22.56 -1.20 18.07
CA ASN A 92 -21.22 -1.43 17.50
C ASN A 92 -21.33 -2.15 16.14
N LEU A 93 -20.41 -1.85 15.21
CA LEU A 93 -20.45 -2.27 13.80
C LEU A 93 -19.08 -2.83 13.36
N GLY A 94 -18.57 -3.84 14.05
CA GLY A 94 -17.23 -4.42 13.79
C GLY A 94 -17.16 -5.44 12.64
N PHE A 95 -15.96 -5.69 12.11
CA PHE A 95 -15.72 -6.62 10.99
C PHE A 95 -16.09 -8.08 11.28
N GLN A 96 -15.78 -8.60 12.47
CA GLN A 96 -16.14 -9.98 12.88
C GLN A 96 -17.65 -10.20 12.93
N GLU A 97 -18.43 -9.15 13.25
CA GLU A 97 -19.88 -9.23 13.36
C GLU A 97 -20.57 -9.23 11.99
N MET A 98 -19.98 -8.58 10.97
CA MET A 98 -20.55 -8.62 9.64
C MET A 98 -20.59 -10.01 9.04
N ARG A 99 -19.64 -10.89 9.37
CA ARG A 99 -19.72 -12.30 8.95
C ARG A 99 -20.98 -12.97 9.50
N HIS A 100 -21.30 -12.72 10.76
CA HIS A 100 -22.51 -13.26 11.37
C HIS A 100 -23.77 -12.64 10.75
N GLN A 101 -23.77 -11.32 10.52
CA GLN A 101 -24.90 -10.61 9.91
C GLN A 101 -25.15 -11.04 8.47
N LEU A 102 -24.09 -11.21 7.67
CA LEU A 102 -24.17 -11.75 6.30
C LEU A 102 -24.71 -13.18 6.32
N LYS A 103 -24.19 -14.06 7.20
CA LYS A 103 -24.75 -15.42 7.40
C LYS A 103 -26.21 -15.39 7.79
N GLN A 104 -26.61 -14.45 8.64
CA GLN A 104 -28.01 -14.29 9.02
C GLN A 104 -28.85 -13.80 7.84
N ALA A 105 -28.35 -12.85 7.03
CA ALA A 105 -29.00 -12.32 5.83
C ALA A 105 -29.20 -13.41 4.76
N ILE A 106 -28.20 -14.28 4.55
CA ILE A 106 -28.28 -15.46 3.66
C ILE A 106 -29.47 -16.34 4.06
N ASN A 107 -29.51 -16.73 5.34
CA ASN A 107 -30.61 -17.54 5.89
C ASN A 107 -31.97 -16.82 5.92
N SER A 108 -31.97 -15.53 5.61
CA SER A 108 -33.08 -14.61 5.77
C SER A 108 -33.65 -14.09 4.44
N GLY A 109 -33.18 -14.61 3.31
CA GLY A 109 -33.71 -14.28 1.98
C GLY A 109 -32.79 -13.44 1.09
N PHE A 110 -31.50 -13.35 1.42
CA PHE A 110 -30.46 -12.72 0.60
C PHE A 110 -29.33 -13.72 0.27
N PRO A 111 -29.60 -14.80 -0.50
CA PRO A 111 -28.59 -15.80 -0.85
C PRO A 111 -27.38 -15.21 -1.58
N GLU A 112 -27.56 -14.09 -2.30
CA GLU A 112 -26.48 -13.34 -2.96
C GLU A 112 -25.35 -12.91 -1.99
N MET A 113 -25.64 -12.76 -0.70
CA MET A 113 -24.65 -12.39 0.33
C MET A 113 -23.63 -13.50 0.63
N GLU A 114 -23.87 -14.73 0.16
CA GLU A 114 -22.89 -15.83 0.27
C GLU A 114 -21.63 -15.54 -0.54
N GLN A 115 -21.79 -14.95 -1.73
CA GLN A 115 -20.66 -14.55 -2.56
C GLN A 115 -19.85 -13.43 -1.90
N LEU A 116 -20.53 -12.38 -1.42
CA LEU A 116 -19.87 -11.29 -0.70
C LEU A 116 -19.06 -11.79 0.50
N LEU A 117 -19.62 -12.72 1.27
CA LEU A 117 -18.94 -13.29 2.43
C LEU A 117 -17.65 -14.02 2.03
N ALA A 118 -17.66 -14.77 0.93
CA ALA A 118 -16.48 -15.47 0.43
C ALA A 118 -15.42 -14.49 -0.10
N ASP A 119 -15.83 -13.47 -0.85
CA ASP A 119 -14.93 -12.46 -1.41
C ASP A 119 -14.15 -11.75 -0.28
N LEU A 120 -14.85 -11.33 0.78
CA LEU A 120 -14.28 -10.63 1.94
C LEU A 120 -13.19 -11.41 2.71
N GLU A 121 -13.02 -12.71 2.48
CA GLU A 121 -11.97 -13.51 3.13
C GLU A 121 -10.64 -13.53 2.35
N ILE A 122 -10.68 -13.28 1.03
CA ILE A 122 -9.55 -13.54 0.11
C ILE A 122 -9.17 -12.29 -0.70
N CYS A 123 -9.95 -11.20 -0.62
CA CYS A 123 -9.76 -10.00 -1.43
C CYS A 123 -8.72 -9.00 -0.90
N ASP A 124 -8.14 -8.23 -1.83
CA ASP A 124 -7.48 -6.96 -1.52
C ASP A 124 -8.48 -5.80 -1.36
N THR A 125 -8.04 -4.64 -0.85
CA THR A 125 -8.90 -3.46 -0.61
C THR A 125 -9.78 -3.09 -1.80
N HIS A 126 -9.24 -3.14 -3.02
CA HIS A 126 -9.98 -2.76 -4.22
C HIS A 126 -11.05 -3.81 -4.55
N GLN A 127 -10.69 -5.09 -4.51
CA GLN A 127 -11.62 -6.19 -4.76
C GLN A 127 -12.73 -6.25 -3.69
N CYS A 128 -12.39 -6.05 -2.41
CA CYS A 128 -13.37 -6.02 -1.33
C CYS A 128 -14.37 -4.88 -1.53
N LEU A 129 -13.88 -3.68 -1.85
CA LEU A 129 -14.75 -2.53 -2.10
C LEU A 129 -15.62 -2.73 -3.35
N ASP A 130 -15.05 -3.26 -4.43
CA ASP A 130 -15.79 -3.56 -5.66
C ASP A 130 -16.94 -4.56 -5.40
N SER A 131 -16.68 -5.62 -4.64
CA SER A 131 -17.70 -6.59 -4.25
C SER A 131 -18.77 -5.96 -3.35
N LEU A 132 -18.38 -5.16 -2.35
CA LEU A 132 -19.32 -4.42 -1.49
C LEU A 132 -20.22 -3.48 -2.26
N LEU A 133 -19.66 -2.65 -3.14
CA LEU A 133 -20.42 -1.70 -3.96
C LEU A 133 -21.39 -2.45 -4.91
N THR A 134 -20.97 -3.58 -5.47
CA THR A 134 -21.84 -4.41 -6.33
C THR A 134 -23.05 -4.94 -5.56
N HIS A 135 -22.85 -5.38 -4.32
CA HIS A 135 -23.96 -5.85 -3.48
C HIS A 135 -24.83 -4.69 -2.98
N LEU A 136 -24.26 -3.53 -2.66
CA LEU A 136 -24.99 -2.32 -2.32
C LEU A 136 -25.89 -1.85 -3.48
N GLU A 137 -25.38 -1.86 -4.71
CA GLU A 137 -26.16 -1.58 -5.94
C GLU A 137 -27.33 -2.58 -6.08
N GLY A 138 -27.10 -3.87 -5.82
CA GLY A 138 -28.16 -4.88 -5.82
C GLY A 138 -29.24 -4.63 -4.76
N LEU A 139 -28.84 -4.25 -3.53
CA LEU A 139 -29.78 -3.90 -2.47
C LEU A 139 -30.59 -2.64 -2.84
N GLN A 140 -29.94 -1.64 -3.44
CA GLN A 140 -30.60 -0.43 -3.93
C GLN A 140 -31.70 -0.78 -4.95
N GLN A 141 -31.44 -1.71 -5.87
CA GLN A 141 -32.45 -2.19 -6.82
C GLN A 141 -33.64 -2.86 -6.13
N ILE A 142 -33.42 -3.65 -5.08
CA ILE A 142 -34.50 -4.26 -4.29
C ILE A 142 -35.35 -3.17 -3.61
N ILE A 143 -34.70 -2.18 -3.00
CA ILE A 143 -35.35 -1.08 -2.27
C ILE A 143 -36.23 -0.26 -3.22
N LEU A 144 -35.70 0.08 -4.40
CA LEU A 144 -36.37 0.92 -5.41
C LEU A 144 -37.30 0.15 -6.35
N SER A 145 -37.33 -1.18 -6.27
CA SER A 145 -38.18 -2.03 -7.13
C SER A 145 -39.66 -1.67 -6.99
N GLU A 146 -40.42 -1.71 -8.09
CA GLU A 146 -41.89 -1.61 -8.05
C GLU A 146 -42.54 -2.88 -7.47
N GLU A 147 -41.78 -3.98 -7.34
CA GLU A 147 -42.25 -5.23 -6.75
C GLU A 147 -42.68 -5.03 -5.29
N LYS A 148 -43.81 -5.65 -4.93
CA LYS A 148 -44.30 -5.70 -3.56
C LYS A 148 -43.84 -7.01 -2.93
N PHE A 149 -43.07 -6.90 -1.86
CA PHE A 149 -42.64 -8.05 -1.08
C PHE A 149 -43.61 -8.29 0.07
N GLU A 150 -44.00 -9.53 0.28
CA GLU A 150 -44.92 -9.89 1.37
C GLU A 150 -44.22 -9.66 2.73
N ALA A 151 -44.85 -8.84 3.58
CA ALA A 151 -44.38 -8.61 4.93
C ALA A 151 -44.75 -9.79 5.83
N LYS A 152 -43.77 -10.28 6.61
CA LYS A 152 -43.97 -11.30 7.64
C LYS A 152 -43.98 -10.63 9.00
N GLU A 153 -45.12 -10.73 9.66
CA GLU A 153 -45.35 -10.15 10.98
C GLU A 153 -45.51 -11.25 12.03
N ASP A 154 -44.45 -11.48 12.81
CA ASP A 154 -44.52 -12.31 13.99
C ASP A 154 -44.76 -11.43 15.22
N ILE A 155 -45.97 -10.86 15.34
CA ILE A 155 -46.35 -9.99 16.46
C ILE A 155 -46.88 -10.83 17.62
N TYR A 156 -46.14 -10.87 18.72
CA TYR A 156 -46.47 -11.69 19.88
C TYR A 156 -47.22 -10.91 20.99
N TYR A 157 -47.11 -9.58 21.06
CA TYR A 157 -47.81 -8.78 22.09
C TYR A 157 -48.03 -7.31 21.67
N LYS A 158 -49.27 -6.81 21.71
CA LYS A 158 -49.58 -5.38 21.49
C LYS A 158 -49.64 -4.64 22.83
N ARG A 159 -48.78 -3.64 23.03
CA ARG A 159 -48.51 -3.05 24.36
C ARG A 159 -49.50 -1.95 24.76
N HIS A 160 -49.79 -0.99 23.86
CA HIS A 160 -50.87 0.03 23.87
C HIS A 160 -50.69 0.98 22.65
N ILE A 161 -51.74 1.73 22.28
CA ILE A 161 -51.66 2.84 21.30
C ILE A 161 -51.45 4.13 22.10
N ALA A 162 -50.25 4.70 22.05
CA ALA A 162 -50.03 6.07 22.49
C ALA A 162 -50.02 6.94 21.24
N VAL A 163 -51.04 7.79 21.07
CA VAL A 163 -51.16 8.78 19.99
C VAL A 163 -50.83 8.19 18.61
N ASP A 164 -51.71 7.32 18.12
CA ASP A 164 -51.67 6.73 16.77
C ASP A 164 -50.42 5.92 16.37
N ILE A 165 -49.47 5.66 17.29
CA ILE A 165 -48.35 4.75 17.06
C ILE A 165 -48.56 3.47 17.89
N PRO A 166 -48.95 2.35 17.27
CA PRO A 166 -49.13 1.10 17.99
C PRO A 166 -47.76 0.56 18.45
N SER A 167 -47.53 0.53 19.77
CA SER A 167 -46.36 -0.12 20.35
C SER A 167 -46.57 -1.64 20.36
N VAL A 168 -45.86 -2.35 19.49
CA VAL A 168 -45.98 -3.81 19.32
C VAL A 168 -44.65 -4.51 19.62
N TYR A 169 -44.72 -5.64 20.32
CA TYR A 169 -43.64 -6.60 20.43
C TYR A 169 -43.84 -7.68 19.38
N GLY A 170 -42.89 -7.74 18.46
CA GLY A 170 -42.89 -8.71 17.39
C GLY A 170 -41.64 -8.63 16.55
N ARG A 171 -41.58 -9.45 15.53
CA ARG A 171 -40.64 -9.29 14.42
C ARG A 171 -41.43 -8.90 13.20
N TYR A 172 -41.03 -7.78 12.61
CA TYR A 172 -41.49 -7.38 11.29
C TYR A 172 -40.36 -7.66 10.32
N ARG A 173 -40.66 -8.35 9.22
CA ARG A 173 -39.69 -8.64 8.17
C ARG A 173 -40.33 -8.37 6.82
N GLU A 174 -39.70 -7.51 6.05
CA GLU A 174 -40.04 -7.27 4.65
C GLU A 174 -38.72 -7.14 3.89
N ARG A 175 -38.64 -7.71 2.69
CA ARG A 175 -37.39 -7.73 1.92
C ARG A 175 -36.82 -6.32 1.69
N LYS A 176 -37.66 -5.31 1.46
CA LYS A 176 -37.22 -3.91 1.27
C LYS A 176 -36.64 -3.30 2.53
N PHE A 177 -37.30 -3.46 3.68
CA PHE A 177 -36.78 -2.95 4.95
C PHE A 177 -35.54 -3.71 5.42
N ASP A 178 -35.51 -5.03 5.22
CA ASP A 178 -34.33 -5.85 5.51
C ASP A 178 -33.15 -5.44 4.61
N ALA A 179 -33.41 -5.17 3.32
CA ALA A 179 -32.41 -4.66 2.38
C ALA A 179 -31.88 -3.29 2.81
N LEU A 180 -32.76 -2.34 3.18
CA LEU A 180 -32.36 -1.03 3.69
C LEU A 180 -31.49 -1.14 4.95
N GLY A 181 -31.87 -2.01 5.88
CA GLY A 181 -31.06 -2.26 7.07
C GLY A 181 -29.70 -2.88 6.74
N LEU A 182 -29.63 -3.72 5.71
CA LEU A 182 -28.37 -4.32 5.26
C LEU A 182 -27.48 -3.28 4.55
N THR A 183 -28.07 -2.39 3.76
CA THR A 183 -27.37 -1.26 3.10
C THR A 183 -26.58 -0.44 4.11
N PHE A 184 -27.20 0.04 5.19
CA PHE A 184 -26.48 0.83 6.20
C PHE A 184 -25.29 0.09 6.83
N ARG A 185 -25.40 -1.24 7.01
CA ARG A 185 -24.30 -2.05 7.57
C ARG A 185 -23.16 -2.19 6.57
N LEU A 186 -23.49 -2.48 5.31
CA LEU A 186 -22.51 -2.62 4.24
C LEU A 186 -21.84 -1.29 3.87
N GLU A 187 -22.55 -0.17 3.92
CA GLU A 187 -21.99 1.17 3.72
C GLU A 187 -20.93 1.49 4.77
N ASN A 188 -21.16 1.15 6.04
CA ASN A 188 -20.16 1.35 7.09
C ASN A 188 -18.87 0.57 6.81
N LEU A 189 -18.97 -0.66 6.33
CA LEU A 189 -17.79 -1.42 5.90
C LEU A 189 -17.15 -0.83 4.65
N ALA A 190 -17.95 -0.46 3.65
CA ALA A 190 -17.46 0.14 2.43
C ALA A 190 -16.74 1.46 2.72
N ASN A 191 -17.18 2.25 3.69
CA ASN A 191 -16.48 3.46 4.15
C ASN A 191 -15.07 3.15 4.69
N LEU A 192 -14.89 2.07 5.45
CA LEU A 192 -13.56 1.65 5.91
C LEU A 192 -12.64 1.31 4.73
N TYR A 193 -13.17 0.69 3.68
CA TYR A 193 -12.39 0.38 2.47
C TYR A 193 -12.17 1.61 1.59
N LEU A 194 -13.14 2.53 1.49
CA LEU A 194 -12.99 3.82 0.81
C LEU A 194 -11.90 4.67 1.47
N GLU A 195 -11.80 4.66 2.79
CA GLU A 195 -10.74 5.33 3.53
C GLU A 195 -9.35 4.76 3.22
N ARG A 196 -9.24 3.44 3.07
CA ARG A 196 -7.98 2.74 2.73
C ARG A 196 -7.65 2.76 1.24
N LEU A 197 -8.63 3.05 0.38
CA LEU A 197 -8.47 3.00 -1.07
C LEU A 197 -7.30 3.85 -1.59
N PRO A 198 -7.06 5.10 -1.10
CA PRO A 198 -5.90 5.89 -1.52
C PRO A 198 -4.54 5.23 -1.25
N GLU A 199 -4.44 4.34 -0.25
CA GLU A 199 -3.19 3.65 0.10
C GLU A 199 -2.78 2.59 -0.94
N THR A 200 -3.74 2.14 -1.75
CA THR A 200 -3.50 1.22 -2.87
C THR A 200 -2.76 1.88 -4.04
N VAL A 201 -2.61 3.21 -4.01
CA VAL A 201 -1.94 4.00 -5.05
C VAL A 201 -0.76 4.74 -4.44
N ASN A 202 0.43 4.56 -5.03
CA ASN A 202 1.58 5.37 -4.66
C ASN A 202 1.42 6.80 -5.20
N LEU A 203 0.90 7.70 -4.36
CA LEU A 203 0.74 9.13 -4.66
C LEU A 203 1.94 9.98 -4.26
N SER A 204 3.09 9.37 -3.94
CA SER A 204 4.31 10.13 -3.64
C SER A 204 4.76 10.93 -4.87
N PHE A 205 4.63 10.32 -6.05
CA PHE A 205 4.76 10.93 -7.36
C PHE A 205 3.84 10.24 -8.36
N ILE A 206 3.41 10.97 -9.38
CA ILE A 206 2.43 10.54 -10.36
C ILE A 206 3.08 10.50 -11.74
N THR A 207 2.97 9.33 -12.36
CA THR A 207 3.31 9.10 -13.77
C THR A 207 2.07 8.57 -14.51
N ARG A 208 2.19 8.32 -15.82
CA ARG A 208 1.09 7.71 -16.59
C ARG A 208 0.70 6.33 -16.04
N ALA A 209 1.65 5.57 -15.49
CA ALA A 209 1.36 4.28 -14.86
C ALA A 209 0.48 4.45 -13.62
N THR A 210 0.74 5.47 -12.80
CA THR A 210 -0.07 5.81 -11.62
C THR A 210 -1.51 6.16 -11.99
N PHE A 211 -1.74 6.82 -13.13
CA PHE A 211 -3.10 7.18 -13.57
C PHE A 211 -4.02 5.98 -13.81
N ILE A 212 -3.48 4.84 -14.23
CA ILE A 212 -4.26 3.60 -14.40
C ILE A 212 -4.90 3.20 -13.06
N SER A 213 -4.13 3.26 -11.97
CA SER A 213 -4.61 2.95 -10.62
C SER A 213 -5.52 4.04 -10.07
N ILE A 214 -5.26 5.31 -10.39
CA ILE A 214 -6.13 6.43 -10.01
C ILE A 214 -7.52 6.29 -10.65
N ILE A 215 -7.60 5.97 -11.95
CA ILE A 215 -8.88 5.75 -12.65
C ILE A 215 -9.69 4.64 -12.00
N LYS A 216 -9.03 3.53 -11.64
CA LYS A 216 -9.67 2.42 -10.91
C LYS A 216 -10.31 2.91 -9.61
N CYS A 217 -9.58 3.70 -8.82
CA CYS A 217 -10.10 4.26 -7.56
C CYS A 217 -11.26 5.25 -7.79
N LEU A 218 -11.11 6.17 -8.75
CA LEU A 218 -12.14 7.16 -9.07
C LEU A 218 -13.46 6.50 -9.50
N ARG A 219 -13.40 5.39 -10.25
CA ARG A 219 -14.61 4.63 -10.62
C ARG A 219 -15.35 4.09 -9.40
N LEU A 220 -14.63 3.57 -8.40
CA LEU A 220 -15.25 3.08 -7.16
C LEU A 220 -15.87 4.23 -6.35
N TYR A 221 -15.21 5.39 -6.27
CA TYR A 221 -15.79 6.56 -5.62
C TYR A 221 -17.07 7.05 -6.32
N LEU A 222 -17.09 7.13 -7.65
CA LEU A 222 -18.30 7.54 -8.37
C LEU A 222 -19.45 6.53 -8.22
N ARG A 223 -19.14 5.23 -8.14
CA ARG A 223 -20.14 4.21 -7.79
C ARG A 223 -20.71 4.42 -6.40
N ALA A 224 -19.86 4.70 -5.40
CA ALA A 224 -20.31 5.01 -4.04
C ALA A 224 -21.27 6.21 -4.01
N LEU A 225 -20.93 7.31 -4.71
CA LEU A 225 -21.82 8.47 -4.84
C LEU A 225 -23.16 8.11 -5.50
N ASN A 226 -23.15 7.28 -6.54
CA ASN A 226 -24.37 6.88 -7.24
C ASN A 226 -25.30 6.01 -6.37
N ILE A 227 -24.76 5.22 -5.45
CA ILE A 227 -25.56 4.47 -4.46
C ILE A 227 -26.34 5.43 -3.55
N ASP A 228 -25.75 6.58 -3.19
CA ASP A 228 -26.41 7.65 -2.42
C ASP A 228 -27.27 8.59 -3.30
N GLY A 229 -27.46 8.26 -4.59
CA GLY A 229 -28.26 9.05 -5.54
C GLY A 229 -27.56 10.31 -6.05
N ILE A 230 -26.27 10.47 -5.79
CA ILE A 230 -25.46 11.61 -6.20
C ILE A 230 -24.85 11.30 -7.57
N ARG A 231 -25.23 12.08 -8.59
CA ARG A 231 -24.70 11.95 -9.95
C ARG A 231 -24.12 13.28 -10.42
N SER A 232 -22.99 13.20 -11.12
CA SER A 232 -22.34 14.37 -11.70
C SER A 232 -21.80 14.06 -13.08
N ARG A 233 -22.49 14.59 -14.09
CA ARG A 233 -22.04 14.49 -15.49
C ARG A 233 -20.64 15.08 -15.67
N ARG A 234 -20.29 16.11 -14.90
CA ARG A 234 -18.97 16.75 -14.94
C ARG A 234 -17.89 15.78 -14.47
N LEU A 235 -18.08 15.13 -13.32
CA LEU A 235 -17.13 14.14 -12.80
C LEU A 235 -16.96 12.97 -13.77
N GLU A 236 -18.06 12.44 -14.31
CA GLU A 236 -18.03 11.37 -15.32
C GLU A 236 -17.25 11.80 -16.57
N THR A 237 -17.53 13.00 -17.10
CA THR A 237 -16.84 13.52 -18.30
C THR A 237 -15.34 13.63 -18.09
N TYR A 238 -14.88 14.16 -16.95
CA TYR A 238 -13.45 14.28 -16.68
C TYR A 238 -12.79 12.93 -16.37
N LEU A 239 -13.51 11.98 -15.78
CA LEU A 239 -13.00 10.60 -15.62
C LEU A 239 -12.87 9.88 -16.97
N ASP A 240 -13.78 10.13 -17.91
CA ASP A 240 -13.71 9.60 -19.27
C ASP A 240 -12.58 10.24 -20.07
N LEU A 241 -12.36 11.55 -19.92
CA LEU A 241 -11.19 12.25 -20.46
C LEU A 241 -9.89 11.64 -19.91
N LEU A 242 -9.80 11.42 -18.59
CA LEU A 242 -8.63 10.78 -17.97
C LEU A 242 -8.41 9.36 -18.52
N SER A 243 -9.48 8.56 -18.59
CA SER A 243 -9.43 7.19 -19.11
C SER A 243 -8.95 7.14 -20.55
N SER A 244 -9.47 8.04 -21.40
CA SER A 244 -9.10 8.14 -22.82
C SER A 244 -7.66 8.63 -23.01
N SER A 245 -7.18 9.51 -22.13
CA SER A 245 -5.85 10.12 -22.22
C SER A 245 -4.68 9.11 -22.15
N ILE A 246 -4.86 7.95 -21.49
CA ILE A 246 -3.79 6.95 -21.34
C ILE A 246 -3.32 6.43 -22.71
N GLY A 247 -4.26 6.24 -23.65
CA GLY A 247 -3.96 5.75 -24.99
C GLY A 247 -3.44 6.82 -25.96
N ILE A 248 -3.58 8.09 -25.60
CA ILE A 248 -3.23 9.22 -26.48
C ILE A 248 -1.72 9.47 -26.41
N LYS A 249 -1.07 9.57 -27.57
CA LYS A 249 0.33 9.97 -27.68
C LYS A 249 0.44 11.49 -27.56
N ARG A 250 1.53 11.98 -26.94
CA ARG A 250 1.77 13.43 -26.71
C ARG A 250 0.64 14.11 -25.94
N PHE A 251 0.18 13.45 -24.89
CA PHE A 251 -0.72 14.06 -23.91
C PHE A 251 0.14 14.68 -22.81
N SER A 252 0.10 16.01 -22.69
CA SER A 252 1.03 16.76 -21.85
C SER A 252 0.68 16.67 -20.38
N TYR A 253 1.67 16.95 -19.54
CA TYR A 253 1.48 17.09 -18.10
C TYR A 253 0.39 18.10 -17.71
N THR A 254 0.34 19.24 -18.40
CA THR A 254 -0.62 20.32 -18.13
C THR A 254 -2.06 19.92 -18.46
N GLN A 255 -2.27 19.09 -19.49
CA GLN A 255 -3.60 18.54 -19.79
C GLN A 255 -4.10 17.62 -18.67
N TYR A 256 -3.22 16.84 -18.04
CA TYR A 256 -3.60 16.06 -16.86
C TYR A 256 -4.01 16.98 -15.69
N LEU A 257 -3.26 18.06 -15.43
CA LEU A 257 -3.63 19.06 -14.42
C LEU A 257 -5.03 19.64 -14.67
N ASP A 258 -5.36 19.97 -15.92
CA ASP A 258 -6.68 20.53 -16.26
C ASP A 258 -7.81 19.52 -16.02
N ILE A 259 -7.57 18.23 -16.28
CA ILE A 259 -8.53 17.17 -15.94
C ILE A 259 -8.78 17.12 -14.43
N PHE A 260 -7.73 17.14 -13.60
CA PHE A 260 -7.90 17.07 -12.15
C PHE A 260 -8.51 18.34 -11.56
N ARG A 261 -8.23 19.53 -12.12
CA ARG A 261 -8.97 20.76 -11.79
C ARG A 261 -10.46 20.61 -12.10
N GLY A 262 -10.77 20.05 -13.28
CA GLY A 262 -12.13 19.73 -13.68
C GLY A 262 -12.85 18.76 -12.74
N LEU A 263 -12.15 17.73 -12.27
CA LEU A 263 -12.65 16.79 -11.25
C LEU A 263 -12.90 17.49 -9.91
N SER A 264 -11.94 18.28 -9.43
CA SER A 264 -12.09 19.08 -8.19
C SER A 264 -13.31 20.00 -8.27
N ASP A 265 -13.46 20.73 -9.38
CA ASP A 265 -14.64 21.59 -9.56
C ASP A 265 -15.93 20.78 -9.67
N GLY A 266 -15.88 19.58 -10.24
CA GLY A 266 -17.01 18.64 -10.22
C GLY A 266 -17.43 18.21 -8.82
N VAL A 267 -16.49 18.05 -7.89
CA VAL A 267 -16.79 17.79 -6.47
C VAL A 267 -17.45 19.02 -5.82
N LYS A 268 -16.95 20.23 -6.08
CA LYS A 268 -17.57 21.46 -5.59
C LYS A 268 -19.00 21.63 -6.13
N ASP A 269 -19.22 21.33 -7.40
CA ASP A 269 -20.54 21.36 -8.03
C ASP A 269 -21.51 20.37 -7.37
N VAL A 270 -21.03 19.17 -7.03
CA VAL A 270 -21.80 18.17 -6.26
C VAL A 270 -22.19 18.73 -4.90
N ILE A 271 -21.21 19.23 -4.13
CA ILE A 271 -21.44 19.80 -2.80
C ILE A 271 -22.48 20.93 -2.87
N TYR A 272 -22.33 21.82 -3.84
CA TYR A 272 -23.24 22.93 -4.02
C TYR A 272 -24.66 22.46 -4.37
N THR A 273 -24.80 21.57 -5.34
CA THR A 273 -26.10 21.13 -5.87
C THR A 273 -26.90 20.32 -4.85
N TYR A 274 -26.25 19.35 -4.21
CA TYR A 274 -26.91 18.39 -3.33
C TYR A 274 -27.02 18.84 -1.88
N TYR A 275 -26.24 19.83 -1.46
CA TYR A 275 -26.23 20.26 -0.05
C TYR A 275 -26.38 21.77 0.10
N THR A 276 -25.46 22.56 -0.43
CA THR A 276 -25.45 24.01 -0.17
C THR A 276 -26.73 24.67 -0.66
N ASN A 277 -27.10 24.49 -1.93
CA ASN A 277 -28.25 25.13 -2.55
C ASN A 277 -29.59 24.72 -1.88
N ILE A 278 -29.68 23.48 -1.38
CA ILE A 278 -30.89 22.97 -0.73
C ILE A 278 -31.08 23.56 0.66
N HIS A 279 -30.01 23.73 1.45
CA HIS A 279 -30.13 24.14 2.85
C HIS A 279 -29.78 25.61 3.12
N GLN A 280 -29.01 26.29 2.28
CA GLN A 280 -28.48 27.64 2.58
C GLN A 280 -29.57 28.65 2.95
N ASN A 281 -30.65 28.73 2.17
CA ASN A 281 -31.76 29.64 2.45
C ASN A 281 -32.62 29.18 3.65
N ASN A 282 -32.68 27.87 3.89
CA ASN A 282 -33.44 27.33 5.03
C ASN A 282 -32.70 27.61 6.35
N LEU A 283 -31.37 27.45 6.36
CA LEU A 283 -30.53 27.68 7.53
C LEU A 283 -30.56 29.14 7.98
N SER A 284 -30.55 30.10 7.03
CA SER A 284 -30.64 31.53 7.35
C SER A 284 -31.97 31.91 8.01
N ILE A 285 -33.03 31.13 7.81
CA ILE A 285 -34.35 31.31 8.44
C ILE A 285 -34.44 30.54 9.77
N ILE A 286 -33.97 29.30 9.81
CA ILE A 286 -34.13 28.38 10.94
C ILE A 286 -33.18 28.72 12.10
N ILE A 287 -31.91 29.02 11.81
CA ILE A 287 -30.90 29.24 12.85
C ILE A 287 -31.30 30.38 13.82
N PRO A 288 -31.80 31.54 13.35
CA PRO A 288 -32.30 32.59 14.23
C PRO A 288 -33.50 32.17 15.09
N GLN A 289 -34.34 31.26 14.60
CA GLN A 289 -35.55 30.80 15.30
C GLN A 289 -35.24 29.77 16.40
N ILE A 290 -34.18 28.97 16.22
CA ILE A 290 -33.73 28.01 17.25
C ILE A 290 -33.21 28.78 18.47
N GLY A 291 -32.32 29.75 18.25
CA GLY A 291 -31.64 30.51 19.31
C GLY A 291 -30.67 29.67 20.15
N ASP A 292 -29.79 30.31 20.92
CA ASP A 292 -28.69 29.64 21.65
C ASP A 292 -29.18 28.50 22.57
N ILE A 293 -30.29 28.73 23.28
CA ILE A 293 -30.81 27.82 24.30
C ILE A 293 -31.13 26.43 23.71
N ASN A 294 -31.62 26.39 22.47
CA ASN A 294 -32.04 25.15 21.81
C ASN A 294 -30.94 24.55 20.91
N LEU A 295 -29.77 25.19 20.77
CA LEU A 295 -28.64 24.61 20.06
C LEU A 295 -28.06 23.41 20.83
N LEU A 296 -27.72 22.37 20.09
CA LEU A 296 -26.96 21.24 20.63
C LEU A 296 -25.61 21.73 21.18
N THR A 297 -25.15 21.11 22.26
CA THR A 297 -23.91 21.50 22.96
C THR A 297 -22.70 21.67 22.03
N LYS A 298 -22.58 20.82 21.00
CA LYS A 298 -21.50 20.87 20.01
C LYS A 298 -21.49 22.12 19.12
N TYR A 299 -22.60 22.85 19.03
CA TYR A 299 -22.77 24.03 18.19
C TYR A 299 -22.82 25.35 18.98
N ARG A 300 -23.07 25.31 20.30
CA ARG A 300 -23.19 26.51 21.13
C ARG A 300 -21.96 27.41 21.10
N ALA A 301 -20.76 26.83 21.03
CA ALA A 301 -19.51 27.59 20.95
C ALA A 301 -19.38 28.45 19.66
N GLN A 302 -20.25 28.24 18.68
CA GLN A 302 -20.26 28.97 17.41
C GLN A 302 -21.28 30.12 17.39
N TRP A 303 -22.09 30.26 18.45
CA TRP A 303 -23.08 31.32 18.62
C TRP A 303 -22.50 32.49 19.41
N ASP A 304 -22.70 33.70 18.88
CA ASP A 304 -22.37 34.98 19.51
C ASP A 304 -23.55 35.95 19.33
N ASP A 305 -24.16 36.36 20.45
CA ASP A 305 -25.30 37.29 20.46
C ASP A 305 -24.93 38.67 19.88
N ASN A 306 -23.65 39.05 19.88
CA ASN A 306 -23.20 40.34 19.36
C ASN A 306 -23.12 40.39 17.84
N ASP A 307 -23.07 39.23 17.16
CA ASP A 307 -23.00 39.14 15.70
C ASP A 307 -23.80 37.94 15.19
N ALA A 308 -25.12 38.15 15.09
CA ALA A 308 -26.07 37.14 14.62
C ALA A 308 -25.77 36.67 13.19
N ASN A 309 -25.32 37.57 12.30
CA ASN A 309 -25.03 37.22 10.91
C ASN A 309 -23.81 36.30 10.80
N VAL A 310 -22.74 36.60 11.55
CA VAL A 310 -21.55 35.73 11.60
C VAL A 310 -21.87 34.40 12.27
N SER A 311 -22.71 34.40 13.30
CA SER A 311 -23.17 33.17 13.96
C SER A 311 -23.94 32.25 13.01
N ILE A 312 -24.85 32.80 12.19
CA ILE A 312 -25.58 32.05 11.16
C ILE A 312 -24.61 31.42 10.16
N LEU A 313 -23.61 32.17 9.69
CA LEU A 313 -22.61 31.66 8.74
C LEU A 313 -21.78 30.52 9.34
N ARG A 314 -21.25 30.68 10.56
CA ARG A 314 -20.43 29.66 11.24
C ARG A 314 -21.22 28.37 11.49
N LEU A 315 -22.46 28.50 11.95
CA LEU A 315 -23.34 27.36 12.19
C LEU A 315 -23.75 26.68 10.89
N SER A 316 -24.03 27.45 9.84
CA SER A 316 -24.33 26.90 8.51
C SER A 316 -23.15 26.13 7.96
N GLU A 317 -21.93 26.68 8.06
CA GLU A 317 -20.70 26.00 7.64
C GLU A 317 -20.46 24.71 8.42
N ALA A 318 -20.63 24.74 9.75
CA ALA A 318 -20.50 23.54 10.57
C ALA A 318 -21.56 22.47 10.24
N PHE A 319 -22.79 22.90 9.94
CA PHE A 319 -23.84 22.02 9.45
C PHE A 319 -23.45 21.38 8.11
N PHE A 320 -23.03 22.17 7.12
CA PHE A 320 -22.62 21.66 5.81
C PHE A 320 -21.45 20.70 5.91
N ARG A 321 -20.42 21.02 6.70
CA ARG A 321 -19.27 20.14 6.92
C ARG A 321 -19.69 18.80 7.52
N ASN A 322 -20.57 18.81 8.51
CA ASN A 322 -21.07 17.57 9.12
C ASN A 322 -21.91 16.75 8.14
N LEU A 323 -22.68 17.41 7.27
CA LEU A 323 -23.47 16.75 6.25
C LEU A 323 -22.56 16.09 5.20
N ILE A 324 -21.61 16.84 4.64
CA ILE A 324 -20.64 16.35 3.65
C ILE A 324 -19.79 15.20 4.22
N ALA A 325 -19.37 15.30 5.48
CA ALA A 325 -18.61 14.24 6.15
C ALA A 325 -19.44 12.96 6.38
N GLY A 326 -20.77 13.08 6.47
CA GLY A 326 -21.69 11.94 6.60
C GLY A 326 -22.08 11.31 5.26
N THR A 327 -21.82 11.98 4.14
CA THR A 327 -22.13 11.48 2.79
C THR A 327 -21.23 10.32 2.41
N PHE A 328 -21.83 9.24 1.90
CA PHE A 328 -21.12 8.04 1.51
C PHE A 328 -20.09 8.32 0.40
N GLY A 329 -18.81 8.17 0.71
CA GLY A 329 -17.69 8.31 -0.24
C GLY A 329 -17.29 9.72 -0.68
N LEU A 330 -18.08 10.77 -0.43
CA LEU A 330 -17.81 12.12 -0.96
C LEU A 330 -16.55 12.76 -0.36
N GLN A 331 -16.40 12.74 0.96
CA GLN A 331 -15.22 13.30 1.62
C GLN A 331 -13.93 12.56 1.21
N HIS A 332 -14.02 11.24 1.04
CA HIS A 332 -12.89 10.41 0.62
C HIS A 332 -12.49 10.72 -0.83
N LEU A 333 -13.46 10.91 -1.73
CA LEU A 333 -13.20 11.34 -3.11
C LEU A 333 -12.53 12.71 -3.16
N ASP A 334 -13.05 13.69 -2.42
CA ASP A 334 -12.50 15.05 -2.37
C ASP A 334 -11.04 15.06 -1.88
N ASN A 335 -10.78 14.35 -0.77
CA ASN A 335 -9.44 14.19 -0.22
C ASN A 335 -8.49 13.51 -1.23
N PHE A 336 -8.97 12.51 -1.95
CA PHE A 336 -8.18 11.79 -2.95
C PHE A 336 -7.81 12.68 -4.14
N ILE A 337 -8.77 13.41 -4.71
CA ILE A 337 -8.53 14.36 -5.81
C ILE A 337 -7.59 15.47 -5.35
N THR A 338 -7.82 16.04 -4.17
CA THR A 338 -6.98 17.09 -3.59
C THR A 338 -5.53 16.63 -3.44
N ARG A 339 -5.32 15.42 -2.89
CA ARG A 339 -3.97 14.85 -2.74
C ARG A 339 -3.28 14.63 -4.09
N ILE A 340 -4.02 14.16 -5.10
CA ILE A 340 -3.49 14.03 -6.47
C ILE A 340 -3.08 15.39 -7.02
N MET A 341 -3.94 16.39 -6.92
CA MET A 341 -3.65 17.75 -7.39
C MET A 341 -2.42 18.35 -6.70
N GLN A 342 -2.30 18.20 -5.38
CA GLN A 342 -1.12 18.65 -4.63
C GLN A 342 0.15 17.97 -5.12
N THR A 343 0.12 16.66 -5.33
CA THR A 343 1.28 15.94 -5.89
C THR A 343 1.61 16.46 -7.29
N LEU A 344 0.62 16.67 -8.15
CA LEU A 344 0.85 17.18 -9.50
C LEU A 344 1.42 18.62 -9.50
N GLU A 345 0.84 19.51 -8.71
CA GLU A 345 1.36 20.89 -8.56
C GLU A 345 2.80 20.87 -8.02
N SER A 346 3.12 20.01 -7.03
CA SER A 346 4.48 19.89 -6.49
C SER A 346 5.51 19.39 -7.52
N GLN A 347 5.11 18.50 -8.43
CA GLN A 347 5.97 18.04 -9.51
C GLN A 347 6.23 19.14 -10.53
N LYS A 348 5.20 19.94 -10.84
CA LYS A 348 5.30 21.08 -11.76
C LYS A 348 6.23 22.18 -11.24
N GLU A 349 6.34 22.36 -9.93
CA GLU A 349 7.28 23.31 -9.33
C GLU A 349 8.75 22.87 -9.45
N VAL A 350 9.00 21.55 -9.48
CA VAL A 350 10.36 20.98 -9.50
C VAL A 350 10.93 20.87 -10.91
N PHE A 351 10.08 20.63 -11.91
CA PHE A 351 10.50 20.27 -13.26
C PHE A 351 10.06 21.27 -14.32
N ASP A 352 10.89 21.43 -15.35
CA ASP A 352 10.47 22.06 -16.60
C ASP A 352 9.55 21.13 -17.42
N GLU A 353 8.96 21.67 -18.49
CA GLU A 353 7.97 20.95 -19.32
C GLU A 353 8.55 19.66 -19.93
N GLU A 354 9.80 19.67 -20.37
CA GLU A 354 10.47 18.50 -20.94
C GLU A 354 10.63 17.37 -19.91
N ASN A 355 11.10 17.68 -18.69
CA ASN A 355 11.26 16.67 -17.65
C ASN A 355 9.90 16.20 -17.09
N LEU A 356 8.87 17.04 -17.09
CA LEU A 356 7.51 16.63 -16.74
C LEU A 356 6.96 15.61 -17.74
N ASP A 357 7.10 15.88 -19.04
CA ASP A 357 6.66 14.95 -20.08
C ASP A 357 7.46 13.64 -20.03
N LEU A 358 8.77 13.71 -19.76
CA LEU A 358 9.60 12.53 -19.55
C LEU A 358 9.12 11.72 -18.33
N LEU A 359 8.83 12.37 -17.20
CA LEU A 359 8.25 11.73 -16.01
C LEU A 359 6.91 11.06 -16.31
N MET A 360 6.10 11.61 -17.20
CA MET A 360 4.85 10.98 -17.63
C MET A 360 5.08 9.68 -18.41
N THR A 361 6.23 9.53 -19.08
CA THR A 361 6.57 8.26 -19.75
C THR A 361 7.12 7.21 -18.78
N TYR A 362 7.64 7.62 -17.62
CA TYR A 362 8.28 6.73 -16.67
C TYR A 362 7.30 5.72 -16.05
N ASN A 363 7.61 4.44 -16.19
CA ASN A 363 6.90 3.37 -15.50
C ASN A 363 7.82 2.65 -14.49
N PRO A 364 7.63 2.89 -13.17
CA PRO A 364 8.41 2.22 -12.12
C PRO A 364 8.36 0.69 -12.18
N GLU A 365 7.25 0.10 -12.63
CA GLU A 365 7.11 -1.37 -12.75
C GLU A 365 8.04 -1.97 -13.81
N ASN A 366 8.52 -1.15 -14.75
CA ASN A 366 9.44 -1.57 -15.80
C ASN A 366 10.91 -1.34 -15.46
N ALA A 367 11.23 -0.81 -14.26
CA ALA A 367 12.58 -0.43 -13.89
C ALA A 367 13.56 -1.60 -13.81
N ILE A 368 13.11 -2.75 -13.26
CA ILE A 368 13.95 -3.93 -13.02
C ILE A 368 13.28 -5.19 -13.59
N SER A 369 14.08 -6.07 -14.19
CA SER A 369 13.64 -7.38 -14.70
C SER A 369 14.63 -8.47 -14.35
N PHE A 370 14.19 -9.57 -13.75
CA PHE A 370 15.04 -10.70 -13.39
C PHE A 370 15.38 -11.59 -14.59
N LEU A 371 16.56 -12.21 -14.57
CA LEU A 371 16.98 -13.11 -15.65
C LEU A 371 16.12 -14.38 -15.73
N HIS A 372 15.74 -14.95 -14.58
CA HIS A 372 15.04 -16.24 -14.48
C HIS A 372 13.51 -16.09 -14.31
N ASN A 373 13.04 -14.88 -13.98
CA ASN A 373 11.63 -14.54 -13.88
C ASN A 373 11.41 -13.14 -14.49
N SER A 374 11.59 -13.06 -15.81
CA SER A 374 11.54 -11.78 -16.53
C SER A 374 10.15 -11.16 -16.49
N ASN A 375 10.09 -9.86 -16.21
CA ASN A 375 8.87 -9.09 -16.33
C ASN A 375 8.41 -9.09 -17.80
N ILE A 376 7.18 -9.57 -18.04
CA ILE A 376 6.58 -9.73 -19.38
C ILE A 376 6.56 -8.40 -20.14
N ASN A 377 6.28 -7.29 -19.46
CA ASN A 377 6.20 -5.95 -20.05
C ASN A 377 7.56 -5.44 -20.56
N THR A 378 8.64 -5.98 -20.04
CA THR A 378 10.02 -5.56 -20.36
C THR A 378 10.77 -6.57 -21.20
N ARG A 379 10.20 -7.74 -21.52
CA ARG A 379 10.88 -8.86 -22.19
C ARG A 379 11.10 -8.61 -23.69
N ASN A 380 11.89 -7.61 -24.02
CA ASN A 380 12.29 -7.29 -25.37
C ASN A 380 13.72 -6.71 -25.39
N LEU A 381 14.33 -6.73 -26.57
CA LEU A 381 15.72 -6.34 -26.77
C LEU A 381 15.97 -4.84 -26.52
N ILE A 382 14.94 -4.01 -26.67
CA ILE A 382 15.03 -2.57 -26.42
C ILE A 382 15.18 -2.32 -24.92
N GLN A 383 14.30 -2.91 -24.10
CA GLN A 383 14.29 -2.68 -22.66
C GLN A 383 15.42 -3.36 -21.91
N LEU A 384 15.79 -4.59 -22.30
CA LEU A 384 16.83 -5.37 -21.61
C LEU A 384 18.23 -5.19 -22.21
N GLY A 385 18.32 -4.56 -23.38
CA GLY A 385 19.52 -4.59 -24.20
C GLY A 385 19.82 -5.98 -24.77
N ASN A 386 20.74 -6.06 -25.72
CA ASN A 386 21.09 -7.30 -26.42
C ASN A 386 21.63 -8.37 -25.46
N LYS A 387 22.59 -7.99 -24.60
CA LYS A 387 23.21 -8.91 -23.62
C LYS A 387 22.20 -9.40 -22.59
N GLY A 388 21.39 -8.50 -22.03
CA GLY A 388 20.40 -8.84 -21.02
C GLY A 388 19.32 -9.75 -21.59
N TYR A 389 18.78 -9.40 -22.76
CA TYR A 389 17.79 -10.21 -23.47
C TYR A 389 18.30 -11.63 -23.75
N ASN A 390 19.53 -11.78 -24.25
CA ASN A 390 20.11 -13.11 -24.51
C ASN A 390 20.32 -13.92 -23.22
N LEU A 391 20.71 -13.29 -22.11
CA LEU A 391 20.81 -13.97 -20.82
C LEU A 391 19.45 -14.47 -20.33
N THR A 392 18.40 -13.66 -20.47
CA THR A 392 17.01 -14.06 -20.16
C THR A 392 16.54 -15.20 -21.05
N GLN A 393 16.90 -15.20 -22.33
CA GLN A 393 16.57 -16.30 -23.25
C GLN A 393 17.28 -17.59 -22.84
N LEU A 394 18.60 -17.52 -22.58
CA LEU A 394 19.37 -18.67 -22.10
C LEU A 394 18.82 -19.23 -20.77
N ALA A 395 18.42 -18.35 -19.84
CA ALA A 395 17.80 -18.76 -18.59
C ALA A 395 16.43 -19.42 -18.81
N SER A 396 15.61 -18.89 -19.72
CA SER A 396 14.33 -19.49 -20.12
C SER A 396 14.52 -20.88 -20.76
N ASP A 397 15.64 -21.08 -21.48
CA ASP A 397 16.02 -22.35 -22.09
C ASP A 397 16.73 -23.31 -21.10
N ASN A 398 16.62 -23.04 -19.79
CA ASN A 398 17.23 -23.80 -18.70
C ASN A 398 18.76 -23.98 -18.83
N LYS A 399 19.45 -23.04 -19.48
CA LYS A 399 20.92 -23.01 -19.47
C LYS A 399 21.41 -22.53 -18.10
N PRO A 400 22.60 -22.98 -17.65
CA PRO A 400 23.16 -22.61 -16.35
C PRO A 400 23.66 -21.15 -16.35
N VAL A 401 22.72 -20.21 -16.34
CA VAL A 401 22.99 -18.78 -16.27
C VAL A 401 23.04 -18.38 -14.79
N PRO A 402 24.11 -17.72 -14.31
CA PRO A 402 24.14 -17.21 -12.94
C PRO A 402 22.98 -16.24 -12.67
N HIS A 403 22.37 -16.32 -11.49
CA HIS A 403 21.27 -15.44 -11.09
C HIS A 403 21.69 -13.96 -11.13
N GLY A 404 20.72 -13.12 -11.47
CA GLY A 404 20.90 -11.68 -11.62
C GLY A 404 19.62 -11.02 -12.10
N PHE A 405 19.69 -9.69 -12.19
CA PHE A 405 18.61 -8.85 -12.68
C PHE A 405 19.17 -7.71 -13.54
N ILE A 406 18.28 -7.08 -14.29
CA ILE A 406 18.58 -6.05 -15.27
C ILE A 406 17.83 -4.79 -14.85
N ILE A 407 18.55 -3.70 -14.64
CA ILE A 407 18.00 -2.35 -14.65
C ILE A 407 17.77 -1.99 -16.12
N THR A 408 16.52 -1.81 -16.52
CA THR A 408 16.15 -1.69 -17.93
C THR A 408 16.51 -0.32 -18.51
N THR A 409 16.40 -0.17 -19.83
CA THR A 409 16.57 1.13 -20.48
C THR A 409 15.53 2.17 -20.05
N GLU A 410 14.44 1.74 -19.40
CA GLU A 410 13.44 2.63 -18.80
C GLU A 410 14.09 3.61 -17.81
N ILE A 411 14.93 3.09 -16.90
CA ILE A 411 15.66 3.91 -15.93
C ILE A 411 16.66 4.82 -16.63
N PHE A 412 17.38 4.32 -17.65
CA PHE A 412 18.33 5.15 -18.39
C PHE A 412 17.64 6.34 -19.05
N ARG A 413 16.51 6.10 -19.74
CA ARG A 413 15.75 7.15 -20.43
C ARG A 413 15.22 8.18 -19.45
N CYS A 414 14.71 7.73 -18.31
CA CYS A 414 14.15 8.59 -17.28
C CYS A 414 15.20 9.06 -16.26
N TRP A 415 16.49 8.77 -16.48
CA TRP A 415 17.55 9.07 -15.51
C TRP A 415 17.62 10.56 -15.12
N PRO A 416 17.46 11.54 -16.02
CA PRO A 416 17.43 12.96 -15.65
C PRO A 416 16.36 13.29 -14.60
N VAL A 417 15.20 12.64 -14.69
CA VAL A 417 14.07 12.80 -13.76
C VAL A 417 14.31 12.01 -12.48
N VAL A 418 14.66 10.73 -12.59
CA VAL A 418 14.90 9.83 -11.45
C VAL A 418 16.05 10.33 -10.58
N ASN A 419 17.11 10.89 -11.17
CA ASN A 419 18.27 11.38 -10.44
C ASN A 419 18.01 12.73 -9.74
N LYS A 420 17.22 13.62 -10.35
CA LYS A 420 16.91 14.95 -9.79
C LYS A 420 15.81 14.93 -8.74
N PHE A 421 14.82 14.06 -8.90
CA PHE A 421 13.66 14.04 -8.02
C PHE A 421 13.75 12.95 -6.97
N GLN A 422 13.97 13.38 -5.74
CA GLN A 422 14.25 12.52 -4.60
C GLN A 422 13.23 11.38 -4.45
N LYS A 423 11.94 11.65 -4.61
CA LYS A 423 10.90 10.60 -4.45
C LYS A 423 11.02 9.50 -5.51
N ALA A 424 11.32 9.84 -6.76
CA ALA A 424 11.56 8.87 -7.82
C ALA A 424 12.88 8.12 -7.61
N ARG A 425 13.93 8.81 -7.14
CA ARG A 425 15.21 8.20 -6.74
C ARG A 425 15.00 7.17 -5.63
N ASP A 426 14.29 7.54 -4.58
CA ASP A 426 14.05 6.70 -3.40
C ASP A 426 13.25 5.45 -3.77
N GLU A 427 12.26 5.58 -4.65
CA GLU A 427 11.52 4.45 -5.22
C GLU A 427 12.46 3.49 -5.97
N PHE A 428 13.24 3.99 -6.92
CA PHE A 428 14.18 3.18 -7.68
C PHE A 428 15.21 2.51 -6.77
N MET A 429 15.76 3.23 -5.79
CA MET A 429 16.72 2.68 -4.83
C MET A 429 16.08 1.59 -3.95
N ARG A 430 14.81 1.74 -3.56
CA ARG A 430 14.08 0.70 -2.82
C ARG A 430 13.90 -0.56 -3.67
N GLN A 431 13.54 -0.41 -4.94
CA GLN A 431 13.44 -1.54 -5.87
C GLN A 431 14.80 -2.24 -6.05
N LEU A 432 15.87 -1.47 -6.24
CA LEU A 432 17.23 -2.02 -6.35
C LEU A 432 17.64 -2.80 -5.09
N ARG A 433 17.38 -2.27 -3.89
CA ARG A 433 17.64 -2.98 -2.62
C ARG A 433 16.82 -4.27 -2.51
N LYS A 434 15.53 -4.21 -2.86
CA LYS A 434 14.65 -5.38 -2.87
C LYS A 434 15.16 -6.46 -3.82
N SER A 435 15.53 -6.08 -5.05
CA SER A 435 16.05 -7.02 -6.03
C SER A 435 17.39 -7.63 -5.62
N LEU A 436 18.24 -6.86 -4.92
CA LEU A 436 19.46 -7.38 -4.32
C LEU A 436 19.14 -8.39 -3.20
N SER A 437 18.17 -8.10 -2.33
CA SER A 437 17.76 -9.01 -1.26
C SER A 437 17.17 -10.31 -1.81
N GLU A 438 16.39 -10.24 -2.90
CA GLU A 438 15.90 -11.42 -3.61
C GLU A 438 17.06 -12.22 -4.22
N LEU A 439 18.09 -11.56 -4.76
CA LEU A 439 19.29 -12.21 -5.27
C LEU A 439 20.08 -12.92 -4.15
N GLU A 440 20.18 -12.31 -2.96
CA GLU A 440 20.78 -12.94 -1.78
C GLU A 440 20.04 -14.22 -1.39
N ASN A 441 18.69 -14.17 -1.34
CA ASN A 441 17.86 -15.33 -1.05
C ASN A 441 18.02 -16.46 -2.07
N LEU A 442 18.09 -16.12 -3.37
CA LEU A 442 18.26 -17.10 -4.45
C LEU A 442 19.64 -17.75 -4.43
N THR A 443 20.68 -17.02 -4.03
CA THR A 443 22.07 -17.48 -4.07
C THR A 443 22.56 -18.06 -2.75
N GLY A 444 21.89 -17.78 -1.63
CA GLY A 444 22.36 -18.11 -0.28
C GLY A 444 23.59 -17.32 0.18
N HIS A 445 24.02 -16.31 -0.60
CA HIS A 445 25.14 -15.42 -0.27
C HIS A 445 24.61 -14.05 0.10
N GLN A 446 25.32 -13.31 0.96
CA GLN A 446 24.88 -12.00 1.44
C GLN A 446 25.82 -10.91 0.93
N PHE A 447 25.25 -9.85 0.37
CA PHE A 447 25.97 -8.67 -0.09
C PHE A 447 26.51 -7.92 1.13
N ALA A 448 27.70 -7.33 0.98
CA ALA A 448 28.44 -6.70 2.08
C ALA A 448 28.83 -7.63 3.27
N TYR A 449 28.60 -8.94 3.18
CA TYR A 449 28.94 -9.87 4.25
C TYR A 449 30.29 -10.55 4.00
N SER A 450 31.16 -10.55 5.00
CA SER A 450 32.55 -10.99 4.86
C SER A 450 32.75 -12.50 4.86
N LYS A 451 31.91 -13.28 5.55
CA LYS A 451 32.10 -14.75 5.63
C LYS A 451 31.56 -15.49 4.41
N ASN A 452 30.45 -15.02 3.85
CA ASN A 452 29.84 -15.58 2.63
C ASN A 452 29.40 -14.47 1.66
N PRO A 453 30.36 -13.74 1.06
CA PRO A 453 30.06 -12.55 0.28
C PRO A 453 29.33 -12.89 -1.02
N LEU A 454 28.22 -12.21 -1.28
CA LEU A 454 27.65 -12.08 -2.61
C LEU A 454 28.45 -11.02 -3.36
N LEU A 455 29.12 -11.41 -4.43
CA LEU A 455 29.82 -10.51 -5.33
C LEU A 455 29.08 -10.45 -6.66
N VAL A 456 28.94 -9.25 -7.21
CA VAL A 456 28.23 -9.04 -8.48
C VAL A 456 29.13 -8.41 -9.54
N SER A 457 28.84 -8.70 -10.79
CA SER A 457 29.29 -7.92 -11.92
C SER A 457 28.20 -6.94 -12.34
N VAL A 458 28.61 -5.73 -12.69
CA VAL A 458 27.74 -4.66 -13.19
C VAL A 458 28.16 -4.37 -14.63
N ARG A 459 27.30 -4.69 -15.59
CA ARG A 459 27.64 -4.74 -17.02
C ARG A 459 26.64 -3.93 -17.82
N SER A 460 27.12 -3.11 -18.74
CA SER A 460 26.26 -2.45 -19.72
C SER A 460 25.61 -3.43 -20.72
N GLY A 461 24.39 -3.14 -21.14
CA GLY A 461 23.69 -3.82 -22.23
C GLY A 461 22.91 -2.83 -23.10
N ALA A 462 23.48 -2.41 -24.22
CA ALA A 462 22.75 -1.66 -25.24
C ALA A 462 21.95 -2.59 -26.17
N ALA A 463 20.90 -2.06 -26.82
CA ALA A 463 20.14 -2.79 -27.84
C ALA A 463 21.02 -3.17 -29.04
N ILE A 464 21.82 -2.23 -29.53
CA ILE A 464 22.80 -2.48 -30.59
C ILE A 464 24.13 -2.85 -29.95
N SER A 465 24.77 -3.91 -30.45
CA SER A 465 26.04 -4.41 -29.88
C SER A 465 27.15 -3.38 -30.04
N MET A 466 27.87 -3.08 -28.95
CA MET A 466 29.02 -2.18 -28.93
C MET A 466 30.21 -2.87 -28.22
N PRO A 467 30.96 -3.75 -28.93
CA PRO A 467 32.05 -4.52 -28.32
C PRO A 467 33.17 -3.62 -27.78
N GLY A 468 33.54 -3.79 -26.51
CA GLY A 468 34.67 -3.05 -25.89
C GLY A 468 34.42 -1.57 -25.58
N MET A 469 33.26 -1.02 -25.95
CA MET A 469 32.98 0.40 -25.81
C MET A 469 32.48 0.78 -24.42
N MET A 470 31.66 -0.08 -23.81
CA MET A 470 30.94 0.24 -22.58
C MET A 470 31.56 -0.36 -21.31
N ALA A 471 31.21 0.22 -20.17
CA ALA A 471 31.76 -0.16 -18.87
C ALA A 471 31.35 -1.58 -18.43
N THR A 472 32.25 -2.24 -17.70
CA THR A 472 32.00 -3.49 -17.00
C THR A 472 32.84 -3.49 -15.74
N ILE A 473 32.17 -3.58 -14.59
CA ILE A 473 32.81 -3.59 -13.28
C ILE A 473 32.59 -4.97 -12.68
N HIS A 474 33.68 -5.61 -12.26
CA HIS A 474 33.66 -6.97 -11.74
C HIS A 474 33.86 -6.98 -10.23
N ASN A 475 33.30 -7.98 -9.55
CA ASN A 475 33.48 -8.19 -8.11
C ASN A 475 33.06 -6.99 -7.24
N VAL A 476 32.00 -6.28 -7.66
CA VAL A 476 31.37 -5.23 -6.85
C VAL A 476 30.84 -5.86 -5.56
N GLY A 477 31.11 -5.21 -4.44
CA GLY A 477 30.85 -5.71 -3.09
C GLY A 477 32.11 -6.09 -2.31
N LEU A 478 33.29 -6.06 -2.95
CA LEU A 478 34.57 -6.22 -2.25
C LEU A 478 35.08 -4.89 -1.69
N ASN A 479 35.52 -4.92 -0.44
CA ASN A 479 36.42 -3.94 0.14
C ASN A 479 37.59 -4.66 0.83
N GLN A 480 38.53 -3.89 1.38
CA GLN A 480 39.73 -4.46 2.00
C GLN A 480 39.41 -5.36 3.21
N ASP A 481 38.40 -5.01 4.01
CA ASP A 481 38.03 -5.79 5.20
C ASP A 481 37.33 -7.11 4.82
N ILE A 482 36.39 -7.05 3.87
CA ILE A 482 35.67 -8.20 3.32
C ILE A 482 36.65 -9.19 2.68
N VAL A 483 37.62 -8.72 1.87
CA VAL A 483 38.59 -9.62 1.24
C VAL A 483 39.55 -10.23 2.27
N GLU A 484 39.95 -9.48 3.30
CA GLU A 484 40.82 -9.99 4.37
C GLU A 484 40.13 -11.11 5.16
N GLU A 485 38.87 -10.91 5.54
CA GLU A 485 38.11 -11.92 6.27
C GLU A 485 37.72 -13.11 5.38
N PHE A 486 37.29 -12.87 4.14
CA PHE A 486 37.01 -13.94 3.17
C PHE A 486 38.26 -14.81 2.89
N ALA A 487 39.44 -14.18 2.80
CA ALA A 487 40.70 -14.90 2.65
C ALA A 487 41.04 -15.76 3.88
N LYS A 488 40.67 -15.31 5.09
CA LYS A 488 40.85 -16.06 6.34
C LYS A 488 39.87 -17.23 6.45
N SER A 489 38.59 -17.02 6.13
CA SER A 489 37.52 -18.00 6.33
C SER A 489 37.48 -19.09 5.24
N SER A 490 37.74 -18.75 3.98
CA SER A 490 37.56 -19.67 2.84
C SER A 490 38.77 -20.57 2.57
N GLY A 491 39.95 -20.25 3.14
CA GLY A 491 41.23 -20.86 2.76
C GLY A 491 41.74 -20.48 1.36
N LYS A 492 40.96 -19.75 0.55
CA LYS A 492 41.27 -19.38 -0.85
C LYS A 492 41.96 -18.01 -0.95
N LYS A 493 43.04 -17.81 -0.17
CA LYS A 493 43.71 -16.50 -0.01
C LYS A 493 44.12 -15.84 -1.33
N TYR A 494 44.74 -16.60 -2.25
CA TYR A 494 45.16 -16.05 -3.55
C TYR A 494 43.97 -15.56 -4.39
N LEU A 495 42.89 -16.35 -4.45
CA LEU A 495 41.68 -16.02 -5.21
C LEU A 495 41.03 -14.73 -4.69
N ALA A 496 40.93 -14.61 -3.36
CA ALA A 496 40.38 -13.42 -2.71
C ALA A 496 41.13 -12.14 -3.14
N TRP A 497 42.46 -12.14 -3.02
CA TRP A 497 43.28 -10.97 -3.37
C TRP A 497 43.35 -10.70 -4.89
N ASP A 498 43.38 -11.72 -5.77
CA ASP A 498 43.29 -11.48 -7.23
C ASP A 498 41.93 -10.90 -7.61
N ASN A 499 40.84 -11.32 -6.95
CA ASN A 499 39.51 -10.76 -7.18
C ASN A 499 39.42 -9.30 -6.73
N TYR A 500 40.00 -8.95 -5.58
CA TYR A 500 40.06 -7.55 -5.13
C TYR A 500 40.92 -6.70 -6.08
N ARG A 501 42.08 -7.19 -6.51
CA ARG A 501 42.91 -6.52 -7.53
C ARG A 501 42.13 -6.29 -8.84
N ARG A 502 41.33 -7.26 -9.29
CA ARG A 502 40.47 -7.12 -10.48
C ARG A 502 39.35 -6.11 -10.29
N PHE A 503 38.73 -6.07 -9.12
CA PHE A 503 37.73 -5.06 -8.77
C PHE A 503 38.33 -3.66 -8.92
N LEU A 504 39.44 -3.41 -8.20
CA LEU A 504 40.18 -2.15 -8.23
C LEU A 504 40.52 -1.71 -9.66
N GLN A 505 41.07 -2.64 -10.46
CA GLN A 505 41.40 -2.38 -11.86
C GLN A 505 40.15 -2.03 -12.68
N SER A 506 39.06 -2.79 -12.56
CA SER A 506 37.85 -2.57 -13.35
C SER A 506 37.14 -1.26 -13.02
N TRP A 507 37.12 -0.88 -11.74
CA TRP A 507 36.58 0.40 -11.27
C TRP A 507 37.40 1.56 -11.84
N ALA A 508 38.69 1.57 -11.57
CA ALA A 508 39.56 2.67 -11.95
C ALA A 508 39.72 2.83 -13.46
N MET A 509 39.66 1.75 -14.24
CA MET A 509 39.62 1.83 -15.71
C MET A 509 38.32 2.48 -16.22
N THR A 510 37.22 2.31 -15.50
CA THR A 510 35.94 2.95 -15.85
C THR A 510 35.99 4.45 -15.57
N GLU A 511 36.66 4.84 -14.47
CA GLU A 511 36.98 6.22 -14.08
C GLU A 511 38.14 6.86 -14.89
N GLY A 512 38.65 6.17 -15.92
CA GLY A 512 39.58 6.75 -16.90
C GLY A 512 41.05 6.37 -16.75
N MET A 513 41.45 5.55 -15.76
CA MET A 513 42.82 5.02 -15.72
C MET A 513 43.09 4.08 -16.92
N LYS A 514 44.25 4.24 -17.53
CA LYS A 514 44.63 3.43 -18.69
C LYS A 514 45.15 2.05 -18.28
N ARG A 515 44.90 1.04 -19.12
CA ARG A 515 45.31 -0.36 -18.86
C ARG A 515 46.83 -0.50 -18.68
N GLU A 516 47.60 0.33 -19.37
CA GLU A 516 49.06 0.34 -19.35
C GLU A 516 49.61 0.65 -17.95
N GLN A 517 48.91 1.48 -17.17
CA GLN A 517 49.31 1.80 -15.78
C GLN A 517 49.25 0.55 -14.90
N PHE A 518 48.19 -0.24 -15.02
CA PHE A 518 48.06 -1.51 -14.31
C PHE A 518 49.05 -2.56 -14.82
N GLN A 519 49.34 -2.57 -16.12
CA GLN A 519 50.36 -3.46 -16.68
C GLN A 519 51.76 -3.16 -16.12
N ALA A 520 52.09 -1.87 -15.94
CA ALA A 520 53.34 -1.45 -15.31
C ALA A 520 53.42 -1.92 -13.84
N LEU A 521 52.35 -1.75 -13.06
CA LEU A 521 52.28 -2.26 -11.67
C LEU A 521 52.49 -3.79 -11.61
N MET A 522 51.81 -4.55 -12.48
CA MET A 522 51.97 -6.00 -12.58
C MET A 522 53.41 -6.39 -12.94
N ASN A 523 54.03 -5.72 -13.91
CA ASN A 523 55.40 -6.00 -14.34
C ASN A 523 56.42 -5.67 -13.24
N ASN A 524 56.23 -4.57 -12.52
CA ASN A 524 57.08 -4.18 -11.40
C ASN A 524 57.01 -5.20 -10.26
N ALA A 525 55.81 -5.69 -9.92
CA ALA A 525 55.65 -6.73 -8.90
C ALA A 525 56.25 -8.07 -9.34
N LYS A 526 56.13 -8.44 -10.61
CA LYS A 526 56.79 -9.62 -11.18
C LYS A 526 58.31 -9.53 -11.06
N ALA A 527 58.90 -8.40 -11.41
CA ALA A 527 60.33 -8.17 -11.28
C ALA A 527 60.77 -8.19 -9.81
N ARG A 528 60.02 -7.53 -8.91
CA ARG A 528 60.29 -7.47 -7.46
C ARG A 528 60.34 -8.86 -6.82
N HIS A 529 59.46 -9.76 -7.23
CA HIS A 529 59.36 -11.11 -6.67
C HIS A 529 60.01 -12.19 -7.52
N ASN A 530 60.70 -11.82 -8.61
CA ASN A 530 61.31 -12.73 -9.58
C ASN A 530 60.32 -13.80 -10.11
N VAL A 531 59.14 -13.37 -10.53
CA VAL A 531 58.04 -14.23 -11.02
C VAL A 531 57.73 -13.92 -12.48
N GLU A 532 57.72 -14.93 -13.36
CA GLU A 532 57.44 -14.72 -14.80
C GLU A 532 55.93 -14.55 -15.12
N VAL A 533 55.07 -15.32 -14.43
CA VAL A 533 53.63 -15.42 -14.72
C VAL A 533 52.80 -15.14 -13.47
N LYS A 534 51.65 -14.46 -13.64
CA LYS A 534 50.78 -14.05 -12.53
C LYS A 534 50.43 -15.21 -11.58
N LYS A 535 50.16 -16.40 -12.14
CA LYS A 535 49.78 -17.60 -11.38
C LYS A 535 50.84 -18.09 -10.38
N ALA A 536 52.09 -17.64 -10.51
CA ALA A 536 53.18 -18.03 -9.64
C ALA A 536 53.39 -17.08 -8.45
N PHE A 537 52.59 -16.00 -8.33
CA PHE A 537 52.58 -15.21 -7.09
C PHE A 537 52.02 -16.02 -5.92
N THR A 538 52.64 -15.86 -4.76
CA THR A 538 52.08 -16.35 -3.49
C THR A 538 50.86 -15.51 -3.08
N PRO A 539 49.98 -16.00 -2.18
CA PRO A 539 48.87 -15.20 -1.68
C PRO A 539 49.29 -13.87 -1.04
N ALA A 540 50.45 -13.82 -0.36
CA ALA A 540 50.98 -12.60 0.25
C ALA A 540 51.43 -11.59 -0.82
N GLN A 541 52.08 -12.06 -1.89
CA GLN A 541 52.51 -11.21 -3.02
C GLN A 541 51.31 -10.67 -3.80
N MET A 542 50.24 -11.47 -3.96
CA MET A 542 49.00 -10.98 -4.59
C MET A 542 48.30 -9.93 -3.73
N LYS A 543 48.33 -10.07 -2.40
CA LYS A 543 47.84 -9.05 -1.46
C LYS A 543 48.63 -7.75 -1.60
N GLU A 544 49.96 -7.83 -1.60
CA GLU A 544 50.84 -6.67 -1.81
C GLU A 544 50.52 -5.95 -3.12
N LEU A 545 50.38 -6.68 -4.22
CA LEU A 545 50.01 -6.12 -5.53
C LEU A 545 48.63 -5.46 -5.53
N ALA A 546 47.64 -6.05 -4.87
CA ALA A 546 46.30 -5.46 -4.77
C ALA A 546 46.33 -4.14 -3.99
N LEU A 547 47.11 -4.06 -2.91
CA LEU A 547 47.29 -2.83 -2.14
C LEU A 547 48.09 -1.77 -2.92
N ASP A 548 49.08 -2.19 -3.71
CA ASP A 548 49.80 -1.30 -4.64
C ASP A 548 48.81 -0.68 -5.66
N TYR A 549 47.88 -1.48 -6.22
CA TYR A 549 46.82 -0.97 -7.10
C TYR A 549 45.95 0.06 -6.37
N GLN A 550 45.46 -0.28 -5.17
CA GLN A 550 44.61 0.62 -4.37
C GLN A 550 45.31 1.94 -4.08
N LYS A 551 46.60 1.89 -3.71
CA LYS A 551 47.42 3.07 -3.43
C LYS A 551 47.59 3.94 -4.68
N THR A 552 47.90 3.35 -5.83
CA THR A 552 48.03 4.09 -7.09
C THR A 552 46.71 4.74 -7.50
N ILE A 553 45.60 4.02 -7.39
CA ILE A 553 44.25 4.55 -7.70
C ILE A 553 43.93 5.77 -6.82
N ARG A 554 44.16 5.66 -5.51
CA ARG A 554 43.97 6.78 -4.57
C ARG A 554 44.90 7.96 -4.88
N SER A 555 46.14 7.70 -5.30
CA SER A 555 47.11 8.75 -5.61
C SER A 555 46.73 9.61 -6.83
N VAL A 556 45.91 9.07 -7.73
CA VAL A 556 45.39 9.82 -8.89
C VAL A 556 44.02 10.44 -8.61
N GLY A 557 43.54 10.39 -7.36
CA GLY A 557 42.30 11.03 -6.92
C GLY A 557 41.02 10.20 -7.17
N ILE A 558 41.13 8.95 -7.62
CA ILE A 558 39.95 8.11 -7.84
C ILE A 558 39.50 7.50 -6.50
N GLY A 559 38.29 7.86 -6.09
CA GLY A 559 37.63 7.31 -4.90
C GLY A 559 36.92 5.99 -5.22
N ILE A 560 37.17 4.97 -4.43
CA ILE A 560 36.39 3.73 -4.42
C ILE A 560 35.69 3.67 -3.06
N PRO A 561 34.34 3.70 -3.00
CA PRO A 561 33.62 3.61 -1.74
C PRO A 561 33.96 2.31 -1.01
N ASP A 562 34.19 2.38 0.31
CA ASP A 562 34.35 1.18 1.12
C ASP A 562 33.01 0.49 1.41
N ASP A 563 31.89 1.23 1.40
CA ASP A 563 30.53 0.69 1.51
C ASP A 563 30.11 -0.03 0.20
N PRO A 564 29.90 -1.35 0.23
CA PRO A 564 29.41 -2.13 -0.91
C PRO A 564 28.13 -1.58 -1.57
N TRP A 565 27.22 -0.99 -0.79
CA TRP A 565 26.01 -0.40 -1.34
C TRP A 565 26.33 0.80 -2.22
N LEU A 566 27.19 1.70 -1.76
CA LEU A 566 27.66 2.84 -2.54
C LEU A 566 28.49 2.40 -3.75
N GLN A 567 29.22 1.28 -3.65
CA GLN A 567 29.89 0.69 -4.81
C GLN A 567 28.88 0.25 -5.88
N LEU A 568 27.79 -0.40 -5.50
CA LEU A 568 26.77 -0.86 -6.44
C LEU A 568 26.06 0.31 -7.12
N THR A 569 25.62 1.31 -6.36
CA THR A 569 24.94 2.48 -6.94
C THR A 569 25.88 3.29 -7.82
N GLY A 570 27.14 3.49 -7.40
CA GLY A 570 28.15 4.15 -8.21
C GLY A 570 28.49 3.36 -9.49
N ALA A 571 28.53 2.02 -9.42
CA ALA A 571 28.71 1.16 -10.60
C ALA A 571 27.57 1.28 -11.61
N VAL A 572 26.33 1.42 -11.14
CA VAL A 572 25.17 1.68 -12.01
C VAL A 572 25.30 3.04 -12.70
N GLU A 573 25.63 4.09 -11.96
CA GLU A 573 25.84 5.45 -12.48
C GLU A 573 26.97 5.47 -13.52
N MET A 574 28.12 4.88 -13.21
CA MET A 574 29.24 4.74 -14.16
C MET A 574 28.85 4.01 -15.45
N VAL A 575 27.98 2.98 -15.38
CA VAL A 575 27.51 2.29 -16.58
C VAL A 575 26.63 3.21 -17.42
N PHE A 576 25.73 3.98 -16.80
CA PHE A 576 24.92 4.98 -17.51
C PHE A 576 25.80 6.06 -18.14
N ASP A 577 26.78 6.60 -17.41
CA ASP A 577 27.70 7.62 -17.91
C ASP A 577 28.59 7.10 -19.04
N SER A 578 28.93 5.80 -19.03
CA SER A 578 29.70 5.17 -20.11
C SER A 578 28.98 5.19 -21.47
N TRP A 579 27.66 5.40 -21.50
CA TRP A 579 26.92 5.66 -22.75
C TRP A 579 27.35 6.98 -23.39
N ASN A 580 27.63 8.00 -22.58
CA ASN A 580 28.00 9.35 -23.05
C ASN A 580 29.51 9.58 -23.13
N ALA A 581 30.33 8.58 -22.77
CA ALA A 581 31.78 8.64 -22.93
C ALA A 581 32.17 8.90 -24.39
N VAL A 582 33.23 9.69 -24.60
CA VAL A 582 33.71 10.14 -25.92
C VAL A 582 33.83 8.97 -26.91
N LYS A 583 34.55 7.91 -26.52
CA LYS A 583 34.73 6.71 -27.34
C LYS A 583 33.39 6.08 -27.77
N THR A 584 32.40 6.03 -26.88
CA THR A 584 31.10 5.40 -27.14
C THR A 584 30.26 6.26 -28.08
N ARG A 585 30.29 7.59 -27.92
CA ARG A 585 29.65 8.55 -28.82
C ARG A 585 30.25 8.49 -30.23
N GLU A 586 31.58 8.47 -30.33
CA GLU A 586 32.28 8.34 -31.62
C GLU A 586 31.92 7.03 -32.32
N TYR A 587 31.88 5.92 -31.58
CA TYR A 587 31.47 4.63 -32.14
C TYR A 587 30.02 4.66 -32.65
N ARG A 588 29.09 5.28 -31.92
CA ARG A 588 27.71 5.45 -32.38
C ARG A 588 27.63 6.32 -33.64
N ALA A 589 28.37 7.42 -33.69
CA ALA A 589 28.43 8.28 -34.87
C ALA A 589 28.98 7.54 -36.10
N LEU A 590 30.02 6.71 -35.91
CA LEU A 590 30.59 5.87 -36.97
C LEU A 590 29.61 4.79 -37.46
N MET A 591 28.78 4.25 -36.58
CA MET A 591 27.80 3.22 -36.89
C MET A 591 26.42 3.78 -37.26
N ASP A 592 26.29 5.11 -37.38
CA ASP A 592 25.01 5.81 -37.58
C ASP A 592 23.89 5.37 -36.61
N ALA A 593 24.28 5.13 -35.35
CA ALA A 593 23.38 4.67 -34.30
C ALA A 593 22.84 5.83 -33.46
N SER A 594 21.52 5.87 -33.25
CA SER A 594 20.85 6.91 -32.45
C SER A 594 21.32 6.93 -30.98
N ASP A 595 21.55 8.13 -30.44
CA ASP A 595 21.85 8.34 -29.02
C ASP A 595 20.68 7.95 -28.10
N SER A 596 19.44 7.95 -28.61
CA SER A 596 18.22 7.70 -27.83
C SER A 596 17.96 6.23 -27.50
N TRP A 597 18.78 5.30 -28.02
CA TRP A 597 18.67 3.88 -27.67
C TRP A 597 18.91 3.64 -26.18
N GLY A 598 19.93 4.29 -25.63
CA GLY A 598 20.36 4.13 -24.24
C GLY A 598 20.98 2.76 -23.92
N THR A 599 21.11 2.50 -22.63
CA THR A 599 21.74 1.26 -22.12
C THR A 599 21.01 0.71 -20.90
N ALA A 600 20.91 -0.61 -20.82
CA ALA A 600 20.49 -1.32 -19.62
C ALA A 600 21.72 -1.65 -18.75
N VAL A 601 21.51 -1.90 -17.46
CA VAL A 601 22.55 -2.34 -16.53
C VAL A 601 22.23 -3.74 -16.03
N ILE A 602 23.11 -4.69 -16.30
CA ILE A 602 22.97 -6.08 -15.90
C ILE A 602 23.77 -6.27 -14.61
N ILE A 603 23.08 -6.64 -13.54
CA ILE A 603 23.67 -6.98 -12.25
C ILE A 603 23.58 -8.49 -12.09
N GLN A 604 24.72 -9.17 -12.09
CA GLN A 604 24.77 -10.63 -12.13
C GLN A 604 25.78 -11.17 -11.12
N THR A 605 25.41 -12.26 -10.44
CA THR A 605 26.26 -12.97 -9.49
C THR A 605 27.57 -13.42 -10.14
N MET A 606 28.69 -13.18 -9.46
CA MET A 606 30.00 -13.67 -9.89
C MET A 606 30.10 -15.19 -9.71
N VAL A 607 30.76 -15.84 -10.67
CA VAL A 607 31.14 -17.27 -10.61
C VAL A 607 32.65 -17.39 -10.80
N TYR A 608 33.27 -18.38 -10.16
CA TYR A 608 34.73 -18.56 -10.12
C TYR A 608 35.17 -19.99 -10.39
#